data_AF-A0A7V9P5L8-F1
#
_entry.id   AF-A0A7V9P5L8-F1
#
_cell.length_a   1.000
_cell.length_b   1.000
_cell.length_c   1.000
_cell.angle_alpha   90.00
_cell.angle_beta   90.00
_cell.angle_gamma   90.00
#
_symmetry.space_group_name_H-M   'P 1'
#
loop_
_entity.id
_entity.type
_entity.pdbx_description
1 polymer ?
#
loop_
_entity_poly.entity_id
_entity_poly.type
_entity_poly.pdbx_seq_one_letter_code
_entity_poly.pdbx_strand_id
1 'polypeptide(L)' 'MDERVLLVEDDASIREVTMLGLERAGFHVTTAANGRE' A
#
# COMPACT_ATOMS: atom_id res chain seq x y z
N MET A 1 6.04 -11.43 11.13
CA MET A 1 4.62 -11.11 10.93
C MET A 1 4.38 -11.22 9.43
N ASP A 2 3.55 -12.16 8.97
CA ASP A 2 3.14 -12.29 7.55
C ASP A 2 1.88 -11.46 7.27
N GLU A 3 1.77 -10.30 7.92
CA GLU A 3 0.58 -9.45 7.87
C GLU A 3 0.55 -8.72 6.54
N ARG A 4 -0.44 -9.09 5.72
CA ARG A 4 -0.66 -8.54 4.38
C ARG A 4 -1.63 -7.37 4.45
N VAL A 5 -1.29 -6.29 3.76
CA VAL A 5 -2.09 -5.05 3.68
C VAL A 5 -2.42 -4.76 2.22
N LEU A 6 -3.71 -4.53 1.93
CA LEU A 6 -4.14 -3.93 0.67
C LEU A 6 -4.30 -2.42 0.88
N LEU A 7 -3.45 -1.64 0.22
CA LEU A 7 -3.53 -0.18 0.20
C LEU A 7 -4.27 0.26 -1.06
N VAL A 8 -5.48 0.77 -0.89
CA VAL A 8 -6.26 1.39 -1.97
C VAL A 8 -6.12 2.89 -1.85
N GLU A 9 -5.53 3.52 -2.86
CA GLU A 9 -5.33 4.98 -2.88
C GLU A 9 -5.33 5.49 -4.33
N ASP A 10 -6.09 6.55 -4.62
CA ASP A 10 -6.27 7.06 -5.98
C ASP A 10 -5.10 7.95 -6.44
N ASP A 11 -4.54 8.77 -5.55
CA ASP A 11 -3.37 9.59 -5.86
C ASP A 11 -2.07 8.76 -5.84
N ALA A 12 -1.30 8.84 -6.93
CA ALA A 12 -0.08 8.06 -7.08
C ALA A 12 1.03 8.47 -6.08
N SER A 13 1.13 9.76 -5.76
CA SER A 13 2.17 10.28 -4.86
C SER A 13 1.88 9.85 -3.42
N ILE A 14 0.62 9.93 -3.00
CA ILE A 14 0.19 9.50 -1.66
C ILE A 14 0.33 7.98 -1.52
N ARG A 15 -0.05 7.22 -2.55
CA ARG A 15 0.07 5.75 -2.58
C ARG A 15 1.51 5.30 -2.38
N GLU A 16 2.46 5.93 -3.06
CA GLU A 16 3.89 5.60 -2.96
C GLU A 16 4.44 5.87 -1.55
N VAL A 17 4.17 7.06 -1.00
CA VAL A 17 4.66 7.43 0.34
C VAL A 17 4.07 6.52 1.42
N THR A 18 2.79 6.18 1.31
CA THR A 18 2.09 5.32 2.26
C THR A 18 2.58 3.87 2.18
N MET A 19 2.75 3.34 0.97
CA MET A 19 3.35 2.01 0.74
C MET A 19 4.73 1.92 1.40
N LEU A 20 5.61 2.89 1.14
CA LEU A 20 6.97 2.91 1.69
C LEU A 20 6.99 2.95 3.23
N GLY A 21 6.06 3.71 3.84
CA GLY A 21 5.90 3.75 5.29
C GLY A 21 5.48 2.40 5.89
N LEU A 22 4.50 1.73 5.26
CA LEU A 22 4.00 0.42 5.70
C LEU A 22 5.04 -0.69 5.50
N GLU A 23 5.76 -0.71 4.38
CA GLU A 23 6.84 -1.67 4.17
C GLU A 23 7.97 -1.49 5.19
N ARG A 24 8.35 -0.25 5.51
CA ARG A 24 9.34 0.05 6.56
C ARG A 24 8.88 -0.35 7.96
N ALA A 25 7.57 -0.42 8.20
CA ALA A 25 7.00 -0.95 9.42
C ALA A 25 6.95 -2.49 9.46
N GLY A 26 7.34 -3.16 8.36
CA GLY A 26 7.43 -4.63 8.28
C GLY A 26 6.22 -5.32 7.66
N PHE A 27 5.28 -4.57 7.08
CA PHE A 27 4.10 -5.14 6.41
C PHE A 27 4.42 -5.58 4.98
N HIS A 28 3.68 -6.58 4.50
CA HIS A 28 3.66 -6.95 3.09
C HIS A 28 2.52 -6.20 2.40
N VAL A 29 2.86 -5.20 1.58
CA VAL A 29 1.87 -4.28 0.99
C VAL A 29 1.58 -4.66 -0.45
N THR A 30 0.31 -4.69 -0.81
CA THR A 30 -0.16 -4.70 -2.20
C THR A 30 -0.95 -3.42 -2.43
N THR A 31 -0.72 -2.76 -3.57
CA THR A 31 -1.35 -1.48 -3.88
C THR A 31 -2.40 -1.62 -4.97
N ALA A 32 -3.44 -0.81 -4.88
CA ALA A 32 -4.51 -0.70 -5.87
C ALA A 32 -4.85 0.79 -6.04
N ALA A 33 -5.09 1.22 -7.28
CA ALA A 33 -5.52 2.60 -7.55
C ALA A 33 -7.03 2.78 -7.41
N ASN A 34 -7.79 1.68 -7.43
CA ASN A 34 -9.25 1.63 -7.41
C ASN A 34 -9.72 0.19 -7.14
N GLY A 35 -11.03 -0.07 -7.17
CA GLY A 35 -11.59 -1.41 -6.92
C GLY A 35 -11.54 -2.39 -8.10
N ARG A 36 -10.91 -2.04 -9.22
CA ARG A 36 -10.81 -2.88 -10.43
C ARG A 36 -9.38 -3.36 -10.69
N GLU A 37 -8.40 -2.73 -10.06
CA GLU A 37 -6.96 -2.98 -10.18
C GLU A 37 -6.40 -3.49 -8.85
#